data_AF-A0A7K0A2R3-F1
#
_entry.id   AF-A0A7K0A2R3-F1
#
_cell.length_a   1.000
_cell.length_b   1.000
_cell.length_c   1.000
_cell.angle_alpha   90.00
_cell.angle_beta   90.00
_cell.angle_gamma   90.00
#
_symmetry.space_group_name_H-M   'P 1'
#
loop_
_entity.id
_entity.type
_entity.pdbx_description
1 polymer ?
#
loop_
_entity_poly.entity_id
_entity_poly.type
_entity_poly.pdbx_seq_one_letter_code
_entity_poly.pdbx_strand_id
1 'polypeptide(L)'
;MDSWSSVPHSVREKLRKIIFERDGFRCQIRGPHCSRAAADLDHILPRNRGGALCDPENLRASCVSCNRGRRHRRRLADSSREW
;
A
#
# COMPACT_ATOMS: atom_id res chain seq x y z
N MET A 1 -1.28 7.62 10.81
CA MET A 1 -0.93 8.43 9.63
C MET A 1 0.24 7.76 8.92
N ASP A 2 0.06 7.31 7.68
CA ASP A 2 1.14 6.75 6.88
C ASP A 2 2.01 7.92 6.40
N SER A 3 3.08 8.26 7.13
CA SER A 3 3.86 9.49 6.84
C SER A 3 4.78 9.34 5.63
N TRP A 4 4.20 9.02 4.47
CA TRP A 4 4.87 9.10 3.17
C TRP A 4 5.39 10.52 2.89
N SER A 5 4.81 11.55 3.51
CA SER A 5 5.23 12.96 3.39
C SER A 5 6.64 13.22 3.91
N SER A 6 7.13 12.42 4.86
CA SER A 6 8.49 12.54 5.41
C SER A 6 9.53 11.83 4.53
N VAL A 7 9.11 11.06 3.54
CA VAL A 7 10.02 10.32 2.64
C VAL A 7 10.34 11.20 1.44
N PRO A 8 11.64 11.44 1.12
CA PRO A 8 12.03 12.22 -0.06
C PRO A 8 11.36 11.72 -1.34
N HIS A 9 10.96 12.63 -2.21
CA HIS A 9 10.27 12.28 -3.46
C HIS A 9 11.06 11.28 -4.31
N SER A 10 12.37 11.49 -4.44
CA SER A 10 13.27 10.61 -5.20
C SER A 10 13.28 9.17 -4.68
N VAL A 11 13.20 8.99 -3.36
CA VAL A 11 13.12 7.65 -2.74
C VAL A 11 11.78 7.00 -3.05
N ARG A 12 10.68 7.75 -2.95
CA ARG A 12 9.32 7.26 -3.27
C ARG A 12 9.21 6.86 -4.74
N GLU A 13 9.76 7.66 -5.63
CA GLU A 13 9.78 7.41 -7.08
C GLU A 13 10.60 6.16 -7.42
N LYS A 14 11.79 6.02 -6.83
CA LYS A 14 12.63 4.82 -7.00
C LYS A 14 11.92 3.56 -6.52
N LEU A 15 11.31 3.59 -5.33
CA LEU A 15 10.54 2.47 -4.80
C LEU A 15 9.34 2.14 -5.70
N ARG A 16 8.61 3.15 -6.17
CA ARG A 16 7.47 2.95 -7.06
C ARG A 16 7.88 2.23 -8.33
N LYS A 17 8.98 2.65 -8.96
CA LYS A 17 9.51 2.02 -10.17
C LYS A 17 9.89 0.56 -9.91
N ILE A 18 10.72 0.29 -8.90
CA ILE A 18 11.19 -1.05 -8.56
C ILE A 18 10.01 -2.00 -8.31
N ILE A 19 9.04 -1.57 -7.49
CA ILE A 19 7.91 -2.42 -7.13
C ILE A 19 6.96 -2.62 -8.31
N PHE A 20 6.75 -1.61 -9.14
CA PHE A 20 5.90 -1.75 -10.32
C PHE A 20 6.52 -2.70 -11.35
N GLU A 21 7.83 -2.60 -11.59
CA GLU A 21 8.56 -3.53 -12.46
C GLU A 21 8.50 -4.95 -11.91
N ARG A 22 8.79 -5.15 -10.62
CA ARG A 22 8.70 -6.45 -9.93
C ARG A 22 7.30 -7.08 -10.06
N ASP A 23 6.27 -6.26 -9.88
CA ASP A 23 4.87 -6.71 -9.84
C ASP A 23 4.22 -6.72 -11.24
N GLY A 24 5.00 -6.47 -12.31
CA GLY A 24 4.54 -6.48 -13.70
C GLY A 24 3.46 -5.44 -14.01
N PHE A 25 3.52 -4.28 -13.35
CA PHE A 25 2.53 -3.19 -13.44
C PHE A 25 1.10 -3.62 -13.10
N ARG A 26 0.95 -4.71 -12.33
CA ARG A 26 -0.35 -5.27 -11.94
C ARG A 26 -0.58 -5.18 -10.45
N CYS A 27 -1.84 -5.00 -10.07
CA CYS A 27 -2.27 -5.02 -8.68
C CYS A 27 -2.10 -6.41 -8.06
N GLN A 28 -1.38 -6.46 -6.94
CA GLN A 28 -1.13 -7.69 -6.19
C GLN A 28 -2.18 -7.99 -5.11
N ILE A 29 -3.06 -7.04 -4.79
CA ILE A 29 -4.13 -7.24 -3.79
C ILE A 29 -5.27 -8.10 -4.35
N ARG A 30 -5.62 -7.90 -5.63
CA ARG A 30 -6.67 -8.65 -6.35
C ARG A 30 -8.00 -8.77 -5.58
N GLY A 31 -8.40 -7.71 -4.88
CA GLY A 31 -9.64 -7.66 -4.13
C GLY A 31 -10.89 -7.44 -5.00
N PRO A 32 -12.07 -7.33 -4.38
CA PRO A 32 -13.30 -6.97 -5.07
C PRO A 32 -13.17 -5.64 -5.82
N HIS A 33 -13.70 -5.57 -7.05
CA HIS A 33 -13.62 -4.40 -7.94
C HIS A 33 -12.19 -3.97 -8.33
N CYS A 34 -11.24 -4.91 -8.34
CA CYS A 34 -9.88 -4.64 -8.79
C CYS A 34 -9.83 -4.29 -10.29
N SER A 35 -9.26 -3.13 -10.64
CA SER A 35 -9.01 -2.73 -12.03
C SER A 35 -7.78 -3.39 -12.68
N ARG A 36 -7.09 -4.29 -11.96
CA ARG A 36 -5.87 -5.03 -12.34
C ARG A 36 -4.62 -4.18 -12.58
N ALA A 37 -4.71 -2.95 -13.07
CA ALA A 37 -3.56 -2.07 -13.27
C ALA A 37 -3.04 -1.49 -11.94
N ALA A 38 -1.72 -1.47 -11.75
CA ALA A 38 -1.09 -0.81 -10.62
C ALA A 38 -1.20 0.71 -10.73
N ALA A 39 -1.57 1.37 -9.64
CA ALA A 39 -1.73 2.82 -9.55
C ALA A 39 -1.02 3.41 -8.33
N ASP A 40 -0.77 2.62 -7.28
CA ASP A 40 -0.13 3.07 -6.05
C ASP A 40 0.63 1.94 -5.34
N LEU A 41 1.49 2.30 -4.39
CA LEU A 41 2.10 1.37 -3.44
C LEU A 41 1.18 1.18 -2.23
N ASP A 42 1.04 -0.07 -1.80
CA ASP A 42 0.36 -0.44 -0.57
C ASP A 42 1.32 -1.20 0.35
N HIS A 43 1.31 -0.86 1.63
CA HIS A 43 2.06 -1.59 2.65
C HIS A 43 1.42 -2.94 2.91
N ILE A 44 2.18 -4.03 2.92
CA ILE A 44 1.68 -5.37 3.25
C ILE A 44 1.30 -5.41 4.73
N LEU A 45 2.24 -5.11 5.63
CA LEU A 45 2.02 -4.87 7.05
C LEU A 45 1.82 -3.36 7.29
N PRO A 46 0.69 -2.95 7.89
CA PRO A 46 0.43 -1.53 8.20
C PRO A 46 1.48 -0.91 9.12
N ARG A 47 1.66 0.41 9.01
CA ARG A 47 2.58 1.19 9.87
C ARG A 47 2.29 1.06 11.37
N ASN A 48 1.02 1.11 11.75
CA ASN A 48 0.59 0.97 13.16
C ASN A 48 0.77 -0.45 13.72
N ARG A 49 1.15 -1.42 12.88
CA ARG A 49 1.49 -2.79 13.27
C ARG A 49 2.97 -3.12 13.05
N GLY A 50 3.83 -2.09 12.99
CA GLY A 50 5.28 -2.27 12.86
C GLY A 50 5.79 -2.44 11.43
N GLY A 51 4.95 -2.27 10.41
CA GLY A 51 5.39 -2.35 9.02
C GLY A 51 6.45 -1.30 8.66
N ALA A 52 7.53 -1.73 8.02
CA ALA A 52 8.56 -0.83 7.52
C ALA A 52 8.01 0.08 6.42
N LEU A 53 8.37 1.38 6.46
CA LEU A 53 7.79 2.41 5.60
C LEU A 53 8.29 2.32 4.15
N CYS A 54 9.60 2.08 3.99
CA CYS A 54 10.31 2.15 2.70
C CYS A 54 10.92 0.81 2.27
N ASP A 55 10.49 -0.28 2.90
CA ASP A 55 11.02 -1.62 2.63
C ASP A 55 10.31 -2.24 1.42
N PRO A 56 11.03 -2.59 0.34
CA PRO A 56 10.46 -3.27 -0.82
C PRO A 56 9.71 -4.56 -0.50
N GLU A 57 10.13 -5.31 0.51
CA GLU A 57 9.47 -6.55 0.94
C GLU A 57 8.12 -6.28 1.60
N ASN A 58 7.99 -5.13 2.26
CA ASN A 58 6.73 -4.67 2.85
C ASN A 58 5.86 -3.84 1.90
N LEU A 59 6.27 -3.67 0.64
CA LEU A 59 5.55 -2.88 -0.36
C LEU A 59 5.05 -3.76 -1.50
N ARG A 60 3.85 -3.44 -2.01
CA ARG A 60 3.28 -4.06 -3.20
C ARG A 60 2.54 -3.07 -4.08
N ALA A 61 2.48 -3.36 -5.38
CA ALA A 61 1.68 -2.63 -6.33
C ALA A 61 0.18 -2.88 -6.10
N SER A 62 -0.60 -1.79 -6.11
CA SER A 62 -2.02 -1.81 -5.84
C SER A 62 -2.78 -0.92 -6.81
N CYS A 63 -4.00 -1.32 -7.20
CA CYS A 63 -4.91 -0.43 -7.90
C CYS A 63 -5.62 0.50 -6.90
N VAL A 64 -6.16 1.61 -7.41
CA VAL A 64 -6.87 2.60 -6.58
C VAL A 64 -8.01 1.97 -5.77
N SER A 65 -8.85 1.13 -6.41
CA SER A 65 -9.98 0.46 -5.76
C SER A 65 -9.55 -0.43 -4.60
N CYS A 66 -8.54 -1.27 -4.82
CA CYS A 66 -8.03 -2.17 -3.80
C CYS A 66 -7.34 -1.42 -2.65
N ASN A 67 -6.52 -0.41 -2.96
CA ASN A 67 -5.83 0.38 -1.93
C ASN A 67 -6.84 1.12 -1.04
N ARG A 68 -7.84 1.78 -1.63
CA ARG A 68 -8.91 2.47 -0.90
C ARG A 68 -9.76 1.50 -0.07
N GLY A 69 -10.19 0.38 -0.66
CA GLY A 69 -10.98 -0.64 0.05
C GLY A 69 -10.24 -1.22 1.25
N ARG A 70 -8.93 -1.45 1.11
CA ARG A 70 -8.08 -1.91 2.22
C ARG A 70 -7.93 -0.87 3.31
N ARG A 71 -7.76 0.41 2.96
CA ARG A 71 -7.72 1.52 3.93
C ARG A 71 -9.02 1.62 4.72
N HIS A 72 -10.18 1.49 4.06
CA HIS A 72 -11.48 1.48 4.72
C HIS A 72 -11.61 0.32 5.72
N ARG A 73 -11.32 -0.91 5.28
CA ARG A 73 -11.37 -2.10 6.15
C ARG A 73 -10.39 -2.01 7.33
N ARG A 74 -9.19 -1.45 7.11
CA ARG A 74 -8.21 -1.23 8.18
C ARG A 74 -8.73 -0.25 9.23
N ARG A 75 -9.35 0.86 8.83
CA ARG A 75 -9.95 1.82 9.77
C ARG A 75 -11.02 1.14 10.62
N LEU A 76 -11.93 0.39 10.00
CA LEU A 76 -12.96 -0.35 10.72
C LEU A 76 -12.37 -1.37 11.72
N ALA A 77 -11.32 -2.09 11.34
CA ALA A 77 -10.66 -3.07 12.20
C ALA A 77 -9.78 -2.44 13.31
N ASP A 78 -9.43 -1.16 13.18
CA ASP A 78 -8.72 -0.39 14.21
C ASP A 78 -9.70 0.24 15.19
N SER A 79 -10.86 0.70 14.69
CA SER A 79 -11.97 1.26 15.48
C SER A 79 -12.75 0.23 16.30
N SER A 80 -12.57 -1.07 16.06
CA SER A 80 -13.17 -2.13 16.91
C SER A 80 -12.36 -2.46 18.16
N ARG A 81 -11.33 -1.65 18.48
CA ARG A 81 -10.66 -1.66 19.78
C ARG A 81 -11.37 -0.69 20.71
N GLU A 82 -12.28 -1.25 21.51
CA GLU A 82 -12.84 -0.68 22.75
C GLU A 82 -13.73 0.55 22.58
N TRP A 83 -15.06 0.36 22.69
CA TRP A 83 -15.95 0.80 23.79
C TRP A 83 -17.15 -0.17 23.83
#